data_AF-A0A3B8NB85-F1
#
_entry.id   AF-A0A3B8NB85-F1
#
_cell.length_a   1.000
_cell.length_b   1.000
_cell.length_c   1.000
_cell.angle_alpha   90.00
_cell.angle_beta   90.00
_cell.angle_gamma   90.00
#
_symmetry.space_group_name_H-M   'P 1'
#
loop_
_entity.id
_entity.type
_entity.pdbx_description
1 polymer ?
#
loop_
_entity_poly.entity_id
_entity_poly.type
_entity_poly.pdbx_seq_one_letter_code
_entity_poly.pdbx_strand_id
1 'polypeptide(L)'
;MRTLNLFLKEFRWNLKSLLIWIIIFVAFALIYILITDHLIAQADDMIQFMERLPEVLLQMFHLDTEIMTRPEGIFGGEGMSFVYILSAIFAAMMANSLFAKEFENKTIEYLLVKPVSRTAVYLSKLAVLLTCTAILISAFTFSVVGLFSVFIGVSYNVRLLYGFGLYALAVQLFFAGISSV
;
A
#
# COMPACT_ATOMS: atom_id res chain seq x y z
N MET A 1 -28.93 -1.43 18.84
CA MET A 1 -27.75 -0.65 18.40
C MET A 1 -27.81 -0.59 16.88
N ARG A 2 -27.88 0.60 16.27
CA ARG A 2 -27.90 0.71 14.79
C ARG A 2 -26.57 0.20 14.23
N THR A 3 -26.60 -0.46 13.07
CA THR A 3 -25.41 -0.92 12.33
C THR A 3 -24.37 0.19 12.15
N LEU A 4 -24.84 1.42 11.96
CA LEU A 4 -24.00 2.62 11.87
C LEU A 4 -23.14 2.88 13.12
N ASN A 5 -23.67 2.61 14.32
CA ASN A 5 -22.93 2.82 15.56
C ASN A 5 -21.84 1.76 15.75
N LEU A 6 -22.01 0.57 15.16
CA LEU A 6 -21.00 -0.48 15.15
C LEU A 6 -19.87 -0.11 14.21
N PHE A 7 -20.19 0.31 12.98
CA PHE A 7 -19.20 0.83 12.01
C PHE A 7 -18.34 1.94 12.60
N LEU A 8 -18.97 2.99 13.16
CA LEU A 8 -18.24 4.15 13.70
C LEU A 8 -17.35 3.77 14.88
N LYS A 9 -17.80 2.82 15.72
CA LYS A 9 -17.01 2.34 16.85
C LYS A 9 -15.75 1.61 16.37
N GLU A 10 -15.92 0.65 15.46
CA GLU A 10 -14.81 -0.13 14.91
C GLU A 10 -13.83 0.74 14.12
N PHE A 11 -14.35 1.69 13.33
CA PHE A 11 -13.52 2.65 12.61
C PHE A 11 -12.70 3.53 13.56
N ARG A 12 -13.31 4.08 14.63
CA ARG A 12 -12.59 4.91 15.61
C ARG A 12 -11.53 4.15 16.38
N TRP A 13 -11.76 2.86 16.65
CA TRP A 13 -10.75 2.01 17.29
C TRP A 13 -9.57 1.70 16.37
N ASN A 14 -9.82 1.51 15.08
CA ASN A 14 -8.76 1.24 14.11
C ASN A 14 -8.11 2.51 13.53
N LEU A 15 -8.66 3.71 13.79
CA LEU A 15 -8.15 4.98 13.28
C LEU A 15 -6.69 5.24 13.68
N LYS A 16 -6.31 4.94 14.93
CA LYS A 16 -4.93 5.13 15.39
C LYS A 16 -3.96 4.26 14.61
N SER A 17 -4.32 2.99 14.38
CA SER A 17 -3.53 2.06 13.56
C SER A 17 -3.43 2.57 12.12
N LEU A 18 -4.56 2.98 11.53
CA LEU A 18 -4.61 3.53 10.17
C LEU A 18 -3.69 4.75 10.00
N LEU A 19 -3.72 5.70 10.94
CA LEU A 19 -2.86 6.88 10.89
C LEU A 19 -1.37 6.54 10.96
N ILE A 20 -0.98 5.59 11.82
CA ILE A 20 0.41 5.12 11.91
C ILE A 20 0.83 4.51 10.57
N TRP A 21 -0.02 3.68 9.97
CA TRP A 21 0.25 3.07 8.67
C TRP A 21 0.32 4.09 7.54
N ILE A 22 -0.53 5.12 7.52
CA ILE A 22 -0.42 6.23 6.56
C ILE A 22 0.95 6.90 6.69
N ILE A 23 1.39 7.21 7.91
CA ILE A 23 2.70 7.84 8.13
C ILE A 23 3.83 6.95 7.63
N ILE A 24 3.78 5.65 7.89
CA ILE A 24 4.77 4.67 7.41
C ILE A 24 4.83 4.68 5.88
N PHE A 25 3.68 4.58 5.21
CA PHE A 25 3.62 4.56 3.75
C PHE A 25 4.12 5.85 3.12
N VAL A 26 3.76 7.00 3.69
CA VAL A 26 4.20 8.32 3.20
C VAL A 26 5.70 8.52 3.44
N ALA A 27 6.21 8.15 4.62
CA ALA A 27 7.64 8.22 4.90
C ALA A 27 8.44 7.28 3.99
N PHE A 28 7.93 6.07 3.73
CA PHE A 28 8.55 5.13 2.82
C PHE A 28 8.58 5.67 1.38
N ALA A 29 7.46 6.21 0.89
CA ALA A 29 7.39 6.85 -0.42
C ALA A 29 8.39 8.01 -0.53
N LEU A 30 8.48 8.86 0.50
CA LEU A 30 9.43 9.97 0.53
C LEU A 30 10.88 9.48 0.39
N ILE A 31 11.29 8.51 1.22
CA ILE A 31 12.65 7.96 1.18
C ILE A 31 12.98 7.40 -0.21
N TYR A 32 12.09 6.59 -0.77
CA TYR A 32 12.33 5.96 -2.08
C TYR A 32 12.32 6.97 -3.24
N ILE A 33 11.49 8.00 -3.17
CA ILE A 33 11.47 9.06 -4.20
C ILE A 33 12.76 9.88 -4.15
N LEU A 34 13.28 10.19 -2.96
CA LEU A 34 14.57 10.86 -2.81
C LEU A 34 15.73 10.00 -3.35
N ILE A 35 15.70 8.69 -3.10
CA ILE A 35 16.67 7.76 -3.67
C ILE A 35 16.54 7.73 -5.20
N THR A 36 15.31 7.70 -5.72
CA THR A 36 15.04 7.70 -7.16
C THR A 36 15.58 8.96 -7.84
N ASP A 37 15.35 10.14 -7.26
CA ASP A 37 15.91 11.40 -7.75
C ASP A 37 17.44 11.37 -7.78
N HIS A 38 18.07 10.89 -6.70
CA HIS A 38 19.53 10.77 -6.64
C HIS A 38 20.09 9.81 -7.70
N LEU A 39 19.42 8.68 -7.95
CA LEU A 39 19.83 7.71 -8.96
C LEU A 39 19.70 8.29 -10.37
N ILE A 40 18.64 9.06 -10.65
CA ILE A 40 18.48 9.72 -11.95
C ILE A 40 19.56 10.77 -12.18
N ALA A 41 19.94 11.51 -11.14
CA ALA A 41 21.04 12.47 -11.23
C ALA A 41 22.39 11.80 -11.58
N GLN A 42 22.52 10.50 -11.32
CA GLN A 42 23.69 9.67 -11.65
C GLN A 42 23.45 8.72 -12.83
N ALA A 43 22.35 8.88 -13.57
CA ALA A 43 21.94 7.94 -14.60
C ALA A 43 22.98 7.81 -15.73
N ASP A 44 23.64 8.89 -16.13
CA ASP A 44 24.64 8.87 -17.21
C ASP A 44 25.84 7.96 -16.86
N ASP A 45 26.29 7.99 -15.60
CA ASP A 45 27.37 7.12 -15.13
C ASP A 45 26.91 5.65 -15.08
N MET A 46 25.66 5.41 -14.69
CA MET A 46 25.07 4.06 -14.70
C MET A 46 24.93 3.50 -16.12
N ILE A 47 24.48 4.30 -17.09
CA ILE A 47 24.36 3.88 -18.49
C ILE A 47 25.73 3.50 -19.03
N GLN A 48 26.76 4.33 -18.83
CA GLN A 48 28.12 4.04 -19.28
C GLN A 48 28.69 2.76 -18.68
N PHE A 49 28.31 2.43 -17.45
CA PHE A 49 28.69 1.16 -16.83
C PHE A 49 27.94 -0.03 -17.47
N MET A 50 26.64 0.12 -17.73
CA MET A 50 25.81 -0.90 -18.37
C MET A 50 26.26 -1.21 -19.80
N GLU A 51 26.67 -0.20 -20.58
CA GLU A 51 27.21 -0.36 -21.93
C GLU A 51 28.52 -1.17 -21.97
N ARG A 52 29.23 -1.28 -20.84
CA ARG A 52 30.45 -2.10 -20.72
C ARG A 52 30.16 -3.54 -20.32
N LEU A 53 28.93 -3.87 -19.95
CA LEU A 53 28.54 -5.23 -19.58
C LEU A 53 28.17 -6.04 -20.84
N PRO A 54 28.58 -7.32 -20.93
CA PRO A 54 28.09 -8.23 -21.97
C PRO A 54 26.56 -8.33 -21.96
N GLU A 55 25.94 -8.36 -23.15
CA GLU A 55 24.48 -8.45 -23.31
C GLU A 55 23.85 -9.62 -22.53
N VAL A 56 24.58 -10.75 -22.44
CA VAL A 56 24.16 -11.93 -21.67
C VAL A 56 23.93 -11.59 -20.19
N LEU A 57 24.78 -10.75 -19.60
CA LEU A 57 24.61 -10.34 -18.20
C LEU A 57 23.44 -9.37 -18.05
N LEU A 58 23.27 -8.41 -18.97
CA LEU A 58 22.15 -7.48 -18.94
C LEU A 58 20.80 -8.21 -19.00
N GLN A 59 20.68 -9.23 -19.86
CA GLN A 59 19.47 -10.05 -19.97
C GLN A 59 19.25 -10.93 -18.73
N MET A 60 20.30 -11.56 -18.20
CA MET A 60 20.20 -12.39 -16.99
C MET A 60 19.72 -11.60 -15.77
N PHE A 61 20.17 -10.35 -15.63
CA PHE A 61 19.78 -9.47 -14.52
C PHE A 61 18.52 -8.63 -14.82
N HIS A 62 17.87 -8.81 -15.98
CA HIS A 62 16.71 -8.01 -16.41
C HIS A 62 16.96 -6.49 -16.34
N LEU A 63 18.20 -6.06 -16.61
CA LEU A 63 18.59 -4.66 -16.55
C LEU A 63 18.23 -3.98 -17.87
N ASP A 64 17.01 -3.45 -17.93
CA ASP A 64 16.57 -2.65 -19.06
C ASP A 64 16.93 -1.16 -18.87
N THR A 65 17.81 -0.67 -19.74
CA THR A 65 18.26 0.73 -19.77
C THR A 65 17.09 1.71 -19.90
N GLU A 66 16.01 1.35 -20.61
CA GLU A 66 14.87 2.25 -20.81
C GLU A 66 14.02 2.41 -19.53
N ILE A 67 14.00 1.37 -18.68
CA ILE A 67 13.27 1.40 -17.40
C ILE A 67 14.14 2.08 -16.33
N MET A 68 15.45 1.81 -16.34
CA MET A 68 16.40 2.33 -15.35
C MET A 68 16.75 3.81 -15.54
N THR A 69 16.44 4.39 -16.69
CA THR A 69 16.62 5.83 -16.94
C THR A 69 15.38 6.66 -16.61
N ARG A 70 14.25 6.00 -16.32
CA ARG A 70 12.99 6.67 -16.05
C ARG A 70 12.66 6.67 -14.55
N PRO A 71 12.28 7.81 -13.97
CA PRO A 71 11.90 7.89 -12.56
C PRO A 71 10.79 6.92 -12.17
N GLU A 72 9.74 6.83 -12.99
CA GLU A 72 8.64 5.90 -12.74
C GLU A 72 9.06 4.43 -12.88
N GLY A 73 10.11 4.14 -13.65
CA GLY A 73 10.64 2.79 -13.83
C GLY A 73 11.46 2.33 -12.63
N ILE A 74 12.39 3.17 -12.15
CA ILE A 74 13.19 2.90 -10.95
C ILE A 74 12.29 2.72 -9.72
N PHE A 75 11.37 3.66 -9.50
CA PHE A 75 10.43 3.58 -8.38
C PHE A 75 9.46 2.39 -8.52
N GLY A 76 9.00 2.12 -9.75
CA GLY A 76 8.08 1.04 -10.05
C GLY A 76 8.67 -0.36 -9.92
N GLY A 77 9.96 -0.54 -10.21
CA GLY A 77 10.66 -1.82 -10.05
C GLY A 77 10.97 -2.13 -8.59
N GLU A 78 11.79 -1.30 -7.97
CA GLU A 78 12.32 -1.57 -6.62
C GLU A 78 11.39 -1.04 -5.53
N GLY A 79 10.99 0.24 -5.63
CA GLY A 79 10.19 0.91 -4.59
C GLY A 79 8.84 0.24 -4.36
N MET A 80 8.12 -0.10 -5.44
CA MET A 80 6.80 -0.70 -5.34
C MET A 80 6.83 -2.15 -4.82
N SER A 81 7.90 -2.91 -5.02
CA SER A 81 8.04 -4.26 -4.49
C SER A 81 7.90 -4.29 -2.96
N PHE A 82 8.54 -3.33 -2.28
CA PHE A 82 8.38 -3.18 -0.83
C PHE A 82 7.00 -2.66 -0.44
N VAL A 83 6.42 -1.75 -1.21
CA VAL A 83 5.05 -1.23 -0.97
C VAL A 83 4.03 -2.36 -1.03
N TYR A 84 4.21 -3.35 -1.92
CA TYR A 84 3.33 -4.52 -1.99
C TYR A 84 3.41 -5.38 -0.73
N ILE A 85 4.62 -5.60 -0.22
CA ILE A 85 4.82 -6.34 1.04
C ILE A 85 4.17 -5.57 2.20
N LEU A 86 4.43 -4.27 2.32
CA LEU A 86 3.82 -3.44 3.37
C LEU A 86 2.29 -3.41 3.27
N SER A 87 1.76 -3.39 2.04
CA SER A 87 0.31 -3.42 1.77
C SER A 87 -0.32 -4.73 2.22
N ALA A 88 0.33 -5.86 1.95
CA ALA A 88 -0.10 -7.17 2.41
C ALA A 88 -0.12 -7.24 3.95
N ILE A 89 0.94 -6.77 4.61
CA ILE A 89 1.05 -6.75 6.08
C ILE A 89 -0.07 -5.89 6.68
N PHE A 90 -0.27 -4.68 6.16
CA PHE A 90 -1.33 -3.80 6.63
C PHE A 90 -2.71 -4.45 6.51
N ALA A 91 -3.03 -5.02 5.34
CA ALA A 91 -4.31 -5.65 5.07
C ALA A 91 -4.58 -6.82 6.02
N ALA A 92 -3.58 -7.69 6.23
CA ALA A 92 -3.67 -8.81 7.16
C ALA A 92 -3.86 -8.34 8.61
N MET A 93 -3.08 -7.35 9.06
CA MET A 93 -3.20 -6.81 10.42
C MET A 93 -4.53 -6.11 10.67
N MET A 94 -5.05 -5.37 9.70
CA MET A 94 -6.35 -4.68 9.79
C MET A 94 -7.51 -5.67 9.78
N ALA A 95 -7.44 -6.75 8.99
CA ALA A 95 -8.43 -7.81 9.05
C ALA A 95 -8.40 -8.53 10.41
N ASN A 96 -7.21 -8.85 10.92
CA ASN A 96 -7.05 -9.50 12.22
C ASN A 96 -7.63 -8.65 13.37
N SER A 97 -7.39 -7.33 13.36
CA SER A 97 -7.90 -6.43 14.39
C SER A 97 -9.44 -6.32 14.39
N LEU A 98 -10.09 -6.56 13.24
CA LEU A 98 -11.54 -6.51 13.09
C LEU A 98 -12.21 -7.85 13.41
N PHE A 99 -11.63 -8.98 12.99
CA PHE A 99 -12.27 -10.30 13.09
C PHE A 99 -11.75 -11.13 14.27
N ALA A 100 -10.44 -11.30 14.42
CA ALA A 100 -9.86 -12.20 15.42
C ALA A 100 -9.84 -11.61 16.83
N LYS A 101 -9.68 -10.28 16.95
CA LYS A 101 -9.53 -9.59 18.23
C LYS A 101 -10.67 -9.82 19.22
N GLU A 102 -11.88 -10.07 18.75
CA GLU A 102 -13.03 -10.36 19.61
C GLU A 102 -13.04 -11.79 20.16
N PHE A 103 -12.48 -12.75 19.40
CA PHE A 103 -12.27 -14.11 19.88
C PHE A 103 -11.18 -14.12 20.95
N GLU A 104 -10.06 -13.43 20.70
CA GLU A 104 -8.94 -13.32 21.65
C GLU A 104 -9.38 -12.67 22.98
N ASN A 105 -10.16 -11.60 22.91
CA ASN A 105 -10.62 -10.87 24.10
C ASN A 105 -11.86 -11.48 24.77
N LYS A 106 -12.37 -12.63 24.26
CA LYS A 106 -13.61 -13.28 24.75
C LYS A 106 -14.83 -12.36 24.80
N THR A 107 -14.88 -11.34 23.93
CA THR A 107 -15.98 -10.37 23.87
C THR A 107 -17.05 -10.75 22.84
N ILE A 108 -16.82 -11.81 22.07
CA ILE A 108 -17.76 -12.27 21.04
C ILE A 108 -19.11 -12.70 21.62
N GLU A 109 -19.13 -13.29 22.82
CA GLU A 109 -20.38 -13.70 23.49
C GLU A 109 -21.27 -12.49 23.79
N TYR A 110 -20.69 -11.38 24.25
CA TYR A 110 -21.42 -10.12 24.46
C TYR A 110 -21.96 -9.52 23.17
N LEU A 111 -21.26 -9.70 22.05
CA LEU A 111 -21.70 -9.22 20.75
C LEU A 111 -22.90 -10.05 20.24
N LEU A 112 -22.85 -11.37 20.46
CA LEU A 112 -23.87 -12.33 20.02
C LEU A 112 -25.15 -12.30 20.85
N VAL A 113 -25.10 -11.87 22.11
CA VAL A 113 -26.30 -11.69 22.96
C VAL A 113 -27.13 -10.47 22.55
N LYS A 114 -26.57 -9.54 21.77
CA LYS A 114 -27.32 -8.38 21.28
C LYS A 114 -28.28 -8.77 20.14
N PRO A 115 -29.47 -8.16 20.06
CA PRO A 115 -30.45 -8.45 19.01
C PRO A 115 -30.04 -7.79 17.68
N VAL A 116 -28.93 -8.23 17.10
CA VAL A 116 -28.38 -7.79 15.81
C VAL A 116 -28.10 -9.04 14.98
N SER A 117 -28.45 -9.05 13.70
CA SER A 117 -28.16 -10.21 12.85
C SER A 117 -26.65 -10.40 12.65
N ARG A 118 -26.20 -11.66 12.64
CA ARG A 118 -24.78 -12.01 12.44
C ARG A 118 -24.24 -11.48 11.11
N THR A 119 -25.07 -11.50 10.07
CA THR A 119 -24.75 -10.95 8.75
C THR A 119 -24.55 -9.44 8.77
N ALA A 120 -25.37 -8.69 9.53
CA ALA A 120 -25.20 -7.25 9.66
C ALA A 120 -23.91 -6.87 10.39
N VAL A 121 -23.50 -7.64 11.40
CA VAL A 121 -22.22 -7.45 12.08
C VAL A 121 -21.06 -7.69 11.12
N TYR A 122 -21.06 -8.82 10.40
CA TYR A 122 -20.02 -9.16 9.44
C TYR A 122 -19.89 -8.11 8.34
N LEU A 123 -21.00 -7.71 7.71
CA LEU A 123 -21.01 -6.68 6.66
C LEU A 123 -20.52 -5.32 7.18
N SER A 124 -20.86 -4.95 8.41
CA SER A 124 -20.36 -3.71 9.01
C SER A 124 -18.85 -3.74 9.20
N LYS A 125 -18.26 -4.87 9.58
CA LYS A 125 -16.80 -5.01 9.74
C LYS A 125 -16.09 -5.02 8.39
N LEU A 126 -16.64 -5.74 7.42
CA LEU A 126 -16.12 -5.75 6.06
C LEU A 126 -16.14 -4.34 5.45
N ALA A 127 -17.21 -3.57 5.67
CA ALA A 127 -17.26 -2.17 5.25
C ALA A 127 -16.17 -1.32 5.90
N VAL A 128 -15.85 -1.53 7.18
CA VAL A 128 -14.74 -0.83 7.86
C VAL A 128 -13.40 -1.21 7.24
N LEU A 129 -13.17 -2.49 6.98
CA LEU A 129 -11.94 -2.99 6.34
C LEU A 129 -11.72 -2.36 4.96
N LEU A 130 -12.77 -2.35 4.12
CA LEU A 130 -12.73 -1.70 2.80
C LEU A 130 -12.51 -0.19 2.89
N THR A 131 -13.12 0.46 3.88
CA THR A 131 -12.95 1.91 4.07
C THR A 131 -11.52 2.24 4.49
N CYS A 132 -10.95 1.49 5.45
CA CYS A 132 -9.58 1.69 5.91
C CYS A 132 -8.55 1.45 4.80
N THR A 133 -8.71 0.38 4.03
CA THR A 133 -7.85 0.07 2.88
C THR A 133 -7.96 1.15 1.80
N ALA A 134 -9.17 1.59 1.44
CA ALA A 134 -9.39 2.68 0.49
C ALA A 134 -8.76 4.01 0.94
N ILE A 135 -8.84 4.35 2.23
CA ILE A 135 -8.21 5.55 2.77
C ILE A 135 -6.68 5.46 2.68
N LEU A 136 -6.10 4.33 3.10
CA LEU A 136 -4.65 4.15 3.09
C LEU A 136 -4.11 4.28 1.67
N ILE A 137 -4.72 3.59 0.70
CA ILE A 137 -4.23 3.61 -0.68
C ILE A 137 -4.42 4.96 -1.36
N SER A 138 -5.52 5.65 -1.05
CA SER A 138 -5.73 7.01 -1.54
C SER A 138 -4.64 7.94 -0.99
N ALA A 139 -4.39 7.89 0.31
CA ALA A 139 -3.34 8.69 0.96
C ALA A 139 -1.96 8.40 0.33
N PHE A 140 -1.59 7.12 0.18
CA PHE A 140 -0.34 6.74 -0.45
C PHE A 140 -0.24 7.25 -1.89
N THR A 141 -1.27 7.04 -2.71
CA THR A 141 -1.24 7.43 -4.13
C THR A 141 -1.14 8.95 -4.29
N PHE A 142 -1.91 9.71 -3.51
CA PHE A 142 -1.80 11.18 -3.52
C PHE A 142 -0.43 11.66 -3.03
N SER A 143 0.13 11.01 -2.01
CA SER A 143 1.47 11.34 -1.54
C SER A 143 2.53 11.03 -2.59
N VAL A 144 2.48 9.88 -3.27
CA VAL A 144 3.43 9.55 -4.35
C VAL A 144 3.34 10.57 -5.48
N VAL A 145 2.14 10.86 -5.99
CA VAL A 145 1.97 11.85 -7.08
C VAL A 145 2.45 13.24 -6.65
N GLY A 146 2.11 13.66 -5.43
CA GLY A 146 2.56 14.94 -4.88
C GLY A 146 4.08 15.02 -4.72
N LEU A 147 4.70 13.98 -4.15
CA LEU A 147 6.15 13.92 -3.95
C LEU A 147 6.91 13.86 -5.28
N PHE A 148 6.44 13.08 -6.26
CA PHE A 148 7.01 13.08 -7.61
C PHE A 148 6.96 14.47 -8.25
N SER A 149 5.87 15.23 -8.06
CA SER A 149 5.76 16.58 -8.61
C SER A 149 6.69 17.61 -7.95
N VAL A 150 7.14 17.35 -6.72
CA VAL A 150 8.02 18.26 -5.96
C VAL A 150 9.49 17.93 -6.17
N PHE A 151 9.86 16.65 -6.15
CA PHE A 151 11.26 16.23 -6.16
C PHE A 151 11.77 15.89 -7.56
N ILE A 152 10.94 15.32 -8.43
CA ILE A 152 11.40 14.86 -9.74
C ILE A 152 11.18 15.94 -10.79
N GLY A 153 12.30 16.55 -11.22
CA GLY A 153 12.33 17.61 -12.24
C GLY A 153 12.29 17.12 -13.70
N VAL A 154 12.29 15.80 -13.92
CA VAL A 154 12.31 15.15 -15.25
C VAL A 154 10.90 14.75 -15.68
N SER A 155 10.65 14.58 -16.98
CA SER A 155 9.36 14.09 -17.48
C SER A 155 9.06 12.66 -17.00
N TYR A 156 7.90 12.43 -16.41
CA TYR A 156 7.43 11.12 -15.96
C TYR A 156 5.96 10.88 -16.31
N ASN A 157 5.58 9.61 -16.38
CA ASN A 157 4.20 9.23 -16.69
C ASN A 157 3.32 9.12 -15.42
N VAL A 158 2.48 10.14 -15.19
CA VAL A 158 1.55 10.19 -14.06
C VAL A 158 0.54 9.02 -14.07
N ARG A 159 0.14 8.52 -15.25
CA ARG A 159 -0.80 7.40 -15.34
C ARG A 159 -0.22 6.12 -14.73
N LEU A 160 1.09 5.91 -14.83
CA LEU A 160 1.77 4.77 -14.20
C LEU A 160 1.75 4.89 -12.67
N LEU A 161 1.92 6.10 -12.12
CA LEU A 161 1.85 6.34 -10.67
C LEU A 161 0.46 5.99 -10.10
N TYR A 162 -0.62 6.37 -10.80
CA TYR A 162 -1.97 5.93 -10.42
C TYR A 162 -2.16 4.42 -10.60
N GLY A 163 -1.52 3.82 -11.61
CA GLY A 163 -1.49 2.37 -11.82
C GLY A 163 -0.87 1.62 -10.64
N PHE A 164 0.22 2.15 -10.07
CA PHE A 164 0.84 1.60 -8.86
C PHE A 164 -0.11 1.60 -7.66
N GLY A 165 -0.87 2.68 -7.49
CA GLY A 165 -1.93 2.76 -6.48
C GLY A 165 -3.00 1.67 -6.67
N LEU A 166 -3.46 1.47 -7.90
CA LEU A 166 -4.44 0.43 -8.22
C LEU A 166 -3.89 -1.00 -7.99
N TYR A 167 -2.63 -1.24 -8.32
CA TYR A 167 -2.01 -2.55 -8.09
C TYR A 167 -1.84 -2.84 -6.60
N ALA A 168 -1.39 -1.86 -5.81
CA ALA A 168 -1.32 -1.99 -4.36
C ALA A 168 -2.71 -2.21 -3.73
N LEU A 169 -3.77 -1.58 -4.26
CA LEU A 169 -5.16 -1.87 -3.86
C LEU A 169 -5.51 -3.34 -4.11
N ALA A 170 -5.17 -3.89 -5.28
CA ALA A 170 -5.44 -5.29 -5.59
C ALA A 170 -4.75 -6.24 -4.60
N VAL A 171 -3.49 -5.96 -4.25
CA VAL A 171 -2.74 -6.71 -3.22
C VAL A 171 -3.45 -6.62 -1.86
N GLN A 172 -3.86 -5.42 -1.44
CA GLN A 172 -4.56 -5.24 -0.16
C GLN A 172 -5.87 -6.03 -0.11
N LEU A 173 -6.67 -6.01 -1.18
CA LEU A 173 -7.93 -6.75 -1.24
C LEU A 173 -7.70 -8.26 -1.18
N PHE A 174 -6.68 -8.76 -1.86
CA PHE A 174 -6.34 -10.18 -1.84
C PHE A 174 -6.01 -10.67 -0.42
N PHE A 175 -5.10 -9.97 0.28
CA PHE A 175 -4.72 -10.33 1.65
C PHE A 175 -5.83 -10.05 2.67
N ALA A 176 -6.57 -8.95 2.52
CA ALA A 176 -7.75 -8.66 3.33
C ALA A 176 -8.80 -9.77 3.23
N GLY A 177 -9.01 -10.33 2.03
CA GLY A 177 -9.91 -11.45 1.81
C GLY A 177 -9.46 -12.70 2.57
N ILE A 178 -8.19 -13.10 2.41
CA ILE A 178 -7.63 -14.29 3.06
C ILE A 178 -7.68 -14.17 4.59
N SER A 179 -7.36 -13.01 5.13
CA SER A 179 -7.32 -12.80 6.59
C SER A 179 -8.68 -12.53 7.24
N SER A 180 -9.76 -12.47 6.45
CA SER A 180 -11.13 -12.24 6.95
C SER A 180 -11.92 -13.53 7.19
N VAL A 181 -11.36 -14.68 6.83
CA VAL A 181 -11.93 -16.03 7.01
C VAL A 181 -11.31 -16.69 8.23
#